data_AF-A0A316RPA2-F1
#
_entry.id   AF-A0A316RPA2-F1
#
_cell.length_a   1.000
_cell.length_b   1.000
_cell.length_c   1.000
_cell.angle_alpha   90.00
_cell.angle_beta   90.00
_cell.angle_gamma   90.00
#
_symmetry.space_group_name_H-M   'P 1'
#
loop_
_entity.id
_entity.type
_entity.pdbx_description
1 polymer ?
#
loop_
_entity_poly.entity_id
_entity_poly.type
_entity_poly.pdbx_seq_one_letter_code
_entity_poly.pdbx_strand_id
1 'polypeptide(L)' 'MKHYEYVAVHIGRFIGAKSESHREIIDEYAAKGYRYVGFIPTNMNDYGKIKDINLVFEWDR' A
#
# COMPACT_ATOMS: atom_id res chain seq x y z
N MET A 1 -2.75 16.36 15.05
CA MET A 1 -3.89 15.94 14.20
C MET A 1 -3.40 14.82 13.31
N LYS A 2 -4.18 13.77 13.06
CA LYS A 2 -3.73 12.67 12.20
C LYS A 2 -3.69 13.12 10.74
N HIS A 3 -2.57 12.87 10.07
CA HIS A 3 -2.39 13.09 8.64
C HIS A 3 -2.28 11.75 7.94
N TYR A 4 -2.80 11.66 6.71
CA TYR A 4 -2.78 10.43 5.92
C TYR A 4 -1.91 10.60 4.67
N GLU A 5 -1.15 9.56 4.35
CA GLU A 5 -0.36 9.41 3.13
C GLU A 5 -0.86 8.18 2.36
N TYR A 6 -0.95 8.29 1.03
CA TYR A 6 -1.41 7.23 0.14
C TYR A 6 -0.29 6.86 -0.85
N VAL A 7 0.20 5.63 -0.77
CA VAL A 7 1.28 5.13 -1.62
C VAL A 7 0.72 4.15 -2.64
N ALA A 8 0.79 4.51 -3.92
CA ALA A 8 0.27 3.69 -5.01
C ALA A 8 1.17 2.47 -5.26
N VAL A 9 0.55 1.29 -5.37
CA VAL A 9 1.21 0.00 -5.65
C VAL A 9 0.44 -0.75 -6.73
N HIS A 10 1.15 -1.14 -7.79
CA HIS A 10 0.59 -1.92 -8.90
C HIS A 10 0.76 -3.43 -8.66
N ILE A 11 -0.33 -4.15 -8.41
CA ILE A 11 -0.38 -5.59 -8.24
C ILE A 11 -0.30 -6.30 -9.62
N GLY A 12 0.91 -6.35 -10.17
CA GLY A 12 1.24 -7.06 -11.38
C GLY A 12 1.57 -8.55 -11.16
N ARG A 13 1.92 -9.25 -12.26
CA ARG A 13 2.27 -10.68 -12.28
C ARG A 13 3.42 -11.05 -11.32
N PHE A 14 4.30 -10.09 -11.04
CA PHE A 14 5.44 -10.25 -10.12
C PHE A 14 5.08 -9.94 -8.65
N ILE A 15 4.04 -9.14 -8.38
CA ILE A 15 3.57 -8.89 -7.02
C ILE A 15 2.74 -10.05 -6.47
N GLY A 16 1.90 -10.65 -7.32
CA GLY A 16 0.94 -11.68 -6.92
C GLY A 16 1.51 -13.05 -6.51
N ALA A 17 2.82 -13.30 -6.66
CA ALA A 17 3.40 -14.62 -6.42
C ALA A 17 4.40 -14.71 -5.25
N LYS A 18 5.08 -13.61 -4.87
CA LYS A 18 6.12 -13.62 -3.81
C LYS A 18 6.70 -12.24 -3.46
N SER A 19 6.07 -11.13 -3.85
CA SER A 19 6.77 -9.84 -3.78
C SER A 19 6.83 -9.28 -2.37
N GLU A 20 8.05 -9.06 -1.92
CA GLU A 20 8.43 -8.30 -0.72
C GLU A 20 8.16 -6.80 -0.87
N SER A 21 7.78 -6.30 -2.07
CA SER A 21 7.68 -4.85 -2.35
C SER A 21 6.70 -4.08 -1.47
N HIS A 22 5.52 -4.64 -1.16
CA HIS A 22 4.59 -3.95 -0.26
C HIS A 22 5.08 -3.95 1.19
N ARG A 23 5.81 -5.01 1.61
CA ARG A 23 6.43 -5.08 2.94
C ARG A 23 7.58 -4.09 3.05
N GLU A 24 8.43 -3.99 2.03
CA GLU A 24 9.51 -3.00 1.95
C GLU A 24 8.98 -1.57 2.09
N ILE A 25 7.90 -1.22 1.38
CA ILE A 25 7.26 0.10 1.52
C ILE A 25 6.73 0.30 2.94
N ILE A 26 6.07 -0.70 3.52
CA ILE A 26 5.56 -0.61 4.90
C ILE A 26 6.70 -0.41 5.90
N ASP A 27 7.78 -1.17 5.78
CA ASP A 27 8.96 -1.10 6.66
C ASP A 27 9.68 0.24 6.50
N GLU A 28 9.81 0.76 5.28
CA GLU A 28 10.40 2.08 5.00
C GLU A 28 9.58 3.20 5.67
N TYR A 29 8.25 3.14 5.57
CA TYR A 29 7.37 4.12 6.20
C TYR A 29 7.36 4.00 7.72
N ALA A 30 7.40 2.77 8.25
CA ALA A 30 7.54 2.53 9.69
C ALA A 30 8.85 3.12 10.24
N ALA A 31 9.97 2.96 9.52
CA ALA A 31 11.26 3.56 9.89
C ALA A 31 11.22 5.10 9.88
N LYS A 32 10.32 5.71 9.11
CA LYS A 32 10.08 7.16 9.07
C LYS A 32 9.10 7.65 10.14
N GLY A 33 8.56 6.75 10.99
CA GLY A 33 7.61 7.10 12.05
C GLY A 33 6.13 7.11 11.62
N TYR A 34 5.82 6.61 10.43
CA TYR A 34 4.44 6.46 9.98
C TYR A 34 3.85 5.14 10.48
N ARG A 35 2.53 5.13 10.75
CA ARG A 35 1.77 3.94 11.11
C ARG A 35 0.99 3.44 9.90
N TYR A 36 1.17 2.18 9.53
CA TYR A 36 0.36 1.53 8.50
C TYR A 36 -1.08 1.32 9.00
N VAL A 37 -2.05 1.73 8.19
CA VAL A 37 -3.49 1.68 8.51
C VAL A 37 -4.21 0.59 7.71
N GLY A 38 -3.78 0.35 6.48
CA GLY A 38 -4.41 -0.62 5.59
C GLY A 38 -4.19 -0.26 4.13
N PHE A 39 -5.02 -0.80 3.23
CA PHE A 39 -4.97 -0.46 1.81
C PHE A 39 -6.36 -0.25 1.22
N ILE A 40 -6.42 0.52 0.14
CA ILE A 40 -7.63 0.79 -0.62
C ILE A 40 -7.40 0.34 -2.07
N PRO A 41 -8.22 -0.58 -2.63
CA PRO A 41 -8.17 -0.88 -4.05
C PRO A 41 -8.52 0.35 -4.88
N THR A 42 -7.69 0.68 -5.86
CA THR A 42 -7.90 1.82 -6.78
C THR A 42 -8.23 1.37 -8.20
N ASN A 43 -7.86 0.14 -8.56
CA ASN A 43 -8.19 -0.46 -9.85
C ASN A 43 -8.44 -1.96 -9.70
N MET A 44 -9.51 -2.44 -10.32
CA MET A 44 -9.89 -3.85 -10.37
C MET A 44 -10.34 -4.21 -11.78
N ASN A 45 -10.13 -5.45 -12.21
CA ASN A 45 -10.75 -5.92 -13.45
C ASN A 45 -12.21 -6.38 -13.24
N ASP A 46 -12.91 -6.65 -14.34
CA ASP A 46 -14.31 -7.11 -14.34
C ASP A 46 -14.51 -8.48 -13.68
N TYR A 47 -13.42 -9.19 -13.36
CA TYR A 47 -13.41 -10.47 -12.65
C TYR A 47 -13.07 -10.34 -11.16
N GLY A 48 -13.03 -9.12 -10.61
CA GLY A 48 -12.76 -8.85 -9.20
C GLY A 48 -11.30 -8.95 -8.78
N LYS A 49 -10.36 -9.05 -9.73
CA LYS A 49 -8.92 -9.04 -9.44
C LYS A 49 -8.43 -7.62 -9.28
N ILE A 50 -7.91 -7.31 -8.10
CA ILE A 50 -7.24 -6.05 -7.79
C ILE A 50 -5.96 -5.94 -8.63
N LYS A 51 -5.81 -4.80 -9.32
CA LYS A 51 -4.65 -4.43 -10.13
C LYS A 51 -3.83 -3.33 -9.50
N ASP A 52 -4.46 -2.39 -8.81
CA ASP A 52 -3.78 -1.28 -8.15
C ASP A 52 -4.39 -1.06 -6.76
N ILE A 53 -3.54 -0.74 -5.80
CA ILE A 53 -3.93 -0.36 -4.44
C ILE A 53 -3.20 0.91 -4.03
N ASN A 54 -3.77 1.61 -3.05
CA ASN A 54 -3.04 2.57 -2.23
C ASN A 54 -2.80 1.95 -0.86
N LEU A 55 -1.54 1.85 -0.44
CA LEU A 55 -1.19 1.64 0.96
C LEU A 55 -1.42 2.95 1.72
N VAL A 56 -2.14 2.88 2.83
CA VAL A 56 -2.54 4.03 3.63
C VAL A 56 -1.70 4.05 4.90
N PHE A 57 -1.03 5.17 5.12
CA PHE A 57 -0.26 5.44 6.33
C PHE A 57 -0.83 6.65 7.03
N GLU A 58 -0.73 6.66 8.36
CA GLU A 58 -0.97 7.86 9.17
C GLU A 58 0.28 8.28 9.93
N TRP A 59 0.36 9.55 10.30
CA TRP A 59 1.38 10.05 11.21
C TRP A 59 0.86 11.23 12.02
N ASP A 60 1.53 11.49 13.14
CA ASP A 60 1.27 12.63 14.00
C ASP A 60 2.22 13.77 13.63
N ARG A 61 1.63 14.92 13.30
CA ARG A 61 2.36 16.17 13.07
C ARG A 61 2.54 16.97 14.35
#